data_AF-A0A3M1GBU1-F1
#
_entry.id   AF-A0A3M1GBU1-F1
#
_cell.length_a   1.000
_cell.length_b   1.000
_cell.length_c   1.000
_cell.angle_alpha   90.00
_cell.angle_beta   90.00
_cell.angle_gamma   90.00
#
_symmetry.space_group_name_H-M   'P 1'
#
loop_
_entity.id
_entity.type
_entity.pdbx_description
1 polymer ?
#
loop_
_entity_poly.entity_id
_entity_poly.type
_entity_poly.pdbx_seq_one_letter_code
_entity_poly.pdbx_strand_id
1 'polypeptide(L)'
;MDFFAAPALAIPFAGNNLDRADNRRNDAVWLTDLRAAPHSRFLACVNLQPVLGGQPLLRPVWLRAGQLPAASLDEAVFLGLD
;
A
#
# COMPACT_ATOMS: atom_id res chain seq x y z
N MET A 1 -17.47 10.12 37.42
CA MET A 1 -17.35 9.29 36.21
C MET A 1 -15.93 9.43 35.75
N ASP A 2 -15.09 8.46 36.10
CA ASP A 2 -13.69 8.45 35.69
C ASP A 2 -13.61 7.92 34.27
N PHE A 3 -13.21 8.81 33.35
CA PHE A 3 -12.78 8.43 32.01
C PHE A 3 -11.46 7.69 32.17
N PHE A 4 -11.49 6.36 32.15
CA PHE A 4 -10.28 5.56 32.03
C PHE A 4 -9.52 6.06 30.80
N ALA A 5 -8.40 6.75 31.03
CA ALA A 5 -7.44 7.04 30.00
C ALA A 5 -6.99 5.69 29.45
N ALA A 6 -7.41 5.37 28.23
CA ALA A 6 -6.88 4.21 27.53
C ALA A 6 -5.35 4.34 27.53
N PRO A 7 -4.60 3.31 27.96
CA PRO A 7 -3.15 3.35 27.87
C PRO A 7 -2.80 3.70 26.43
N ALA A 8 -1.96 4.73 26.23
CA ALA A 8 -1.47 5.08 24.92
C ALA A 8 -0.91 3.81 24.30
N LEU A 9 -1.65 3.24 23.33
CA LEU A 9 -1.26 2.04 22.65
C LEU A 9 0.03 2.42 21.94
N ALA A 10 1.16 2.00 22.49
CA ALA A 10 2.44 2.15 21.82
C ALA A 10 2.30 1.30 20.56
N ILE A 11 1.94 1.95 19.44
CA ILE A 11 2.03 1.33 18.13
C ILE A 11 3.54 1.25 17.89
N PRO A 12 4.18 0.08 18.01
CA PRO A 12 5.58 -0.02 17.64
C PRO A 12 5.65 0.46 16.20
N PHE A 13 6.48 1.47 15.95
CA PHE A 13 6.83 1.88 14.60
C PHE A 13 7.72 0.78 14.02
N ALA A 14 7.13 -0.37 13.71
CA ALA A 14 7.74 -1.35 12.83
C ALA A 14 7.90 -0.61 11.51
N GLY A 15 9.13 -0.46 11.04
CA GLY A 15 9.41 0.21 9.78
C GLY A 15 8.57 -0.35 8.63
N ASN A 16 8.56 0.36 7.51
CA ASN A 16 7.91 -0.17 6.31
C ASN A 16 8.53 -1.53 5.98
N ASN A 17 7.70 -2.57 5.83
CA ASN A 17 8.18 -3.91 5.47
C ASN A 17 8.76 -3.97 4.05
N LEU A 18 8.62 -2.90 3.27
CA LEU A 18 9.10 -2.81 1.90
C LEU A 18 10.43 -2.07 1.82
N ASP A 19 11.36 -2.61 1.02
CA ASP A 19 12.52 -1.86 0.54
C ASP A 19 12.03 -0.76 -0.42
N ARG A 20 12.32 0.48 -0.05
CA ARG A 20 11.92 1.67 -0.78
C ARG A 20 12.64 1.86 -2.13
N ALA A 21 13.73 1.13 -2.37
CA ALA A 21 14.53 1.16 -3.59
C ALA A 21 14.80 2.59 -4.09
N ASP A 22 15.24 3.47 -3.17
CA ASP A 22 15.34 4.93 -3.41
C ASP A 22 16.18 5.28 -4.65
N ASN A 23 17.20 4.48 -4.96
CA ASN A 23 18.08 4.64 -6.10
C ASN A 23 17.41 4.37 -7.47
N ARG A 24 16.23 3.75 -7.51
CA ARG A 24 15.53 3.35 -8.75
C ARG A 24 14.25 4.14 -9.01
N ARG A 25 13.85 5.04 -8.10
CA ARG A 25 12.57 5.77 -8.21
C ARG A 25 12.45 6.70 -9.41
N ASN A 26 13.57 7.10 -10.00
CA ASN A 26 13.60 7.95 -11.19
C ASN A 26 13.74 7.13 -12.49
N ASP A 27 13.88 5.81 -12.39
CA ASP A 27 13.97 4.92 -13.56
C ASP A 27 12.56 4.61 -14.07
N ALA A 28 12.08 5.45 -15.00
CA ALA A 28 10.73 5.35 -15.54
C ALA A 28 10.47 4.01 -16.24
N VAL A 29 11.45 3.48 -16.97
CA VAL A 29 11.32 2.18 -17.66
C VAL A 29 11.15 1.06 -16.65
N TRP A 30 12.00 1.03 -15.62
CA TRP A 30 11.91 0.04 -14.56
C TRP A 30 10.57 0.09 -13.81
N LEU A 31 10.05 1.28 -13.55
CA LEU A 31 8.72 1.43 -12.93
C LEU A 31 7.59 0.95 -13.84
N THR A 32 7.66 1.22 -15.15
CA THR A 32 6.70 0.71 -16.12
C THR A 32 6.72 -0.82 -16.18
N ASP A 33 7.90 -1.42 -16.20
CA ASP A 33 8.06 -2.88 -16.23
C ASP A 33 7.51 -3.52 -14.95
N LEU A 34 7.82 -2.94 -13.78
CA LEU A 34 7.26 -3.41 -12.51
C LEU A 34 5.73 -3.32 -12.50
N ARG A 35 5.15 -2.22 -12.99
CA ARG A 35 3.70 -2.04 -13.05
C ARG A 35 3.03 -3.13 -13.90
N ALA A 36 3.66 -3.54 -15.00
CA ALA A 36 3.15 -4.60 -15.88
C ALA A 36 3.40 -6.02 -15.34
N ALA A 37 4.28 -6.18 -14.36
CA ALA A 37 4.68 -7.49 -13.86
C ALA A 37 3.54 -8.21 -13.11
N PRO A 38 3.34 -9.53 -13.35
CA PRO A 38 2.21 -10.28 -12.77
C PRO A 38 2.30 -10.43 -11.24
N HIS A 39 3.51 -10.30 -10.67
CA HIS A 39 3.73 -10.39 -9.23
C HIS A 39 3.50 -9.07 -8.49
N SER A 40 3.32 -7.96 -9.22
CA SER A 40 3.04 -6.67 -8.61
C SER A 40 1.68 -6.65 -7.90
N ARG A 41 1.65 -5.88 -6.81
CA ARG A 41 0.49 -5.71 -5.96
C ARG A 41 0.20 -4.23 -5.81
N PHE A 42 -1.08 -3.90 -5.76
CA PHE A 42 -1.55 -2.53 -5.72
C PHE A 42 -2.44 -2.33 -4.50
N LEU A 43 -2.27 -1.19 -3.85
CA LEU A 43 -3.15 -0.75 -2.78
C LEU A 43 -4.04 0.37 -3.32
N ALA A 44 -5.33 0.08 -3.49
CA ALA A 44 -6.29 1.09 -3.93
C ALA A 44 -6.65 2.03 -2.77
N CYS A 45 -6.74 3.32 -3.07
CA CYS A 45 -7.15 4.35 -2.13
C CYS A 45 -8.34 5.15 -2.68
N VAL A 46 -9.30 5.46 -1.82
CA VAL A 46 -10.43 6.36 -2.11
C VAL A 46 -10.40 7.49 -1.08
N ASN A 47 -10.33 8.74 -1.53
CA ASN A 47 -10.17 9.90 -0.63
C ASN A 47 -9.00 9.73 0.37
N LEU A 48 -7.87 9.23 -0.13
CA LEU A 48 -6.66 8.93 0.66
C LEU A 48 -6.84 7.84 1.75
N GLN A 49 -7.95 7.10 1.72
CA GLN A 49 -8.19 5.96 2.60
C GLN A 49 -7.97 4.65 1.84
N PRO A 50 -7.16 3.72 2.35
CA PRO A 50 -6.96 2.42 1.71
C PRO A 50 -8.25 1.60 1.74
N VAL A 51 -8.49 0.81 0.70
CA VAL A 51 -9.56 -0.19 0.72
C VAL A 51 -9.18 -1.28 1.73
N LEU A 52 -10.06 -1.48 2.73
CA LEU A 52 -9.89 -2.48 3.77
C LEU A 52 -10.87 -3.64 3.58
N GLY A 53 -10.44 -4.84 3.96
CA GLY A 53 -11.25 -6.05 3.91
C GLY A 53 -10.85 -7.03 5.00
N GLY A 54 -11.63 -8.12 5.12
CA GLY A 54 -11.44 -9.15 6.15
C GLY A 54 -12.27 -8.92 7.41
N GLN A 55 -12.62 -10.01 8.09
CA GLN A 55 -13.32 -10.06 9.37
C GLN A 55 -12.70 -11.20 10.21
N PRO A 56 -12.53 -11.05 11.54
CA PRO A 56 -12.92 -9.90 12.38
C PRO A 56 -11.95 -8.72 12.31
N LEU A 57 -10.76 -8.90 11.72
CA LEU A 57 -9.73 -7.86 11.64
C LEU A 57 -9.63 -7.32 10.21
N LEU A 58 -9.81 -6.01 10.07
CA LEU A 58 -9.60 -5.31 8.81
C LEU A 58 -8.11 -5.27 8.45
N ARG A 59 -7.82 -5.48 7.17
CA ARG A 59 -6.49 -5.41 6.56
C ARG A 59 -6.56 -4.69 5.21
N PRO A 60 -5.49 -4.02 4.78
CA PRO A 60 -5.39 -3.50 3.42
C PRO A 60 -5.62 -4.60 2.39
N VAL A 61 -6.49 -4.33 1.41
CA VAL A 61 -6.73 -5.25 0.29
C VAL A 61 -5.70 -4.98 -0.79
N TRP A 62 -4.86 -5.98 -1.04
CA TRP A 62 -3.90 -5.96 -2.13
C TRP A 62 -4.53 -6.51 -3.41
N LEU A 63 -4.48 -5.73 -4.48
CA LEU A 63 -5.04 -6.03 -5.79
C LEU A 63 -3.94 -6.36 -6.80
N ARG A 64 -4.33 -7.03 -7.89
CA ARG A 64 -3.52 -7.24 -9.09
C ARG A 64 -3.92 -6.26 -10.19
N ALA A 65 -3.04 -6.02 -11.16
CA ALA A 65 -3.29 -5.08 -12.26
C ALA A 65 -4.62 -5.35 -12.99
N GLY A 66 -4.96 -6.62 -13.25
CA GLY A 66 -6.23 -6.99 -13.91
C GLY A 66 -7.51 -6.78 -13.08
N GLN A 67 -7.38 -6.39 -11.81
CA GLN A 67 -8.51 -6.08 -10.92
C GLN A 67 -8.75 -4.57 -10.80
N LEU A 68 -7.89 -3.75 -11.42
CA LEU A 68 -7.99 -2.30 -11.39
C LEU A 68 -8.57 -1.76 -12.71
N PRO A 69 -9.30 -0.64 -12.67
CA PRO A 69 -9.57 0.14 -13.88
C PRO A 69 -8.26 0.59 -14.51
N ALA A 70 -8.14 0.53 -15.84
CA ALA A 70 -6.92 0.92 -16.55
C ALA A 70 -6.43 2.33 -16.19
N ALA A 71 -7.35 3.29 -16.04
CA ALA A 71 -7.05 4.68 -15.70
C ALA A 71 -6.41 4.85 -14.31
N SER A 72 -6.60 3.89 -13.39
CA SER A 72 -6.07 3.99 -12.02
C SER A 72 -4.56 3.72 -11.94
N LEU A 73 -3.96 3.16 -12.99
CA LEU A 73 -2.53 2.83 -12.99
C LEU A 73 -1.64 4.04 -13.32
N ASP A 74 -2.18 5.08 -13.94
CA ASP A 74 -1.41 6.28 -14.29
C ASP A 74 -1.04 7.11 -13.06
N GLU A 75 -1.86 7.07 -12.02
CA GLU A 75 -1.64 7.73 -10.72
C GLU A 75 -0.93 6.82 -9.70
N ALA A 76 -0.48 5.62 -10.12
CA ALA A 76 0.11 4.66 -9.20
C ALA A 76 1.45 5.15 -8.64
N VAL A 77 1.56 5.12 -7.31
CA VAL A 77 2.78 5.45 -6.56
C VAL A 77 3.50 4.16 -6.19
N PHE A 78 4.80 4.10 -6.46
CA PHE A 78 5.65 2.97 -6.07
C PHE A 78 5.91 3.00 -4.56
N LEU A 79 5.50 1.93 -3.86
CA LEU A 79 5.65 1.81 -2.41
C LEU A 79 6.94 1.11 -1.97
N GLY A 80 7.44 0.18 -2.79
CA GLY A 80 8.66 -0.59 -2.53
C GLY A 80 8.63 -2.01 -3.06
N LEU A 81 9.69 -2.76 -2.76
CA LEU A 81 9.87 -4.19 -3.02
C LEU A 81 9.70 -4.97 -1.71
N ASP A 82 9.21 -6.20 -1.82
CA ASP A 82 9.15 -7.15 -0.69
C ASP A 82 10.51 -7.84 -0.43
#